data_AF-A0A428PSU5-F1
#
_entry.id   AF-A0A428PSU5-F1
#
_cell.length_a   1.000
_cell.length_b   1.000
_cell.length_c   1.000
_cell.angle_alpha   90.00
_cell.angle_beta   90.00
_cell.angle_gamma   90.00
#
_symmetry.space_group_name_H-M   'P 1'
#
loop_
_entity.id
_entity.type
_entity.pdbx_description
1 polymer ?
#
loop_
_entity_poly.entity_id
_entity_poly.type
_entity_poly.pdbx_seq_one_letter_code
_entity_poly.pdbx_strand_id
1 'polypeptide(L)'
;MVAPSEKDHCDGLEPNHHVLLQDPEAIKEHETTIQAVDTTAISSDEPPYSVFTKWQKRWINMNSSFAAMFSTLSSYIYYPALTSVSQDLGVSLSLINLTVTSYLIVAGIAPAFLGDMADQSGRRPIYMLMFVLMISANIGIALQHSFPALLVLRMLQSAGSSPMISAGYGVIADITAVNERGGFVGILLLMTDIAPSLGPVIGGAITNELGWRWIFWFLVILTGTHFITLVLLMPETQRNIVGDGSGKVTGIYWSCFTLFQNRETKANRPEIRRPKRRYPNPLSCLPILRHKESFLTILIYAITYSVKMTLQTALGAQSVEIYKLNYLTSGLIYLPSGVSGGIASYFTGRYLDWNCKRTAEKLSGYGRDSPQFPIERTRLKGIFVLITISSLGTLGYGLALMTKAVWEFFSP
;
A
#
# COMPACT_ATOMS: atom_id res chain seq x y z
N MET A 1 -22.69 -19.92 8.16
CA MET A 1 -23.30 -20.03 9.49
C MET A 1 -23.66 -18.64 9.92
N VAL A 2 -24.95 -18.38 9.94
CA VAL A 2 -25.59 -17.11 10.27
C VAL A 2 -25.48 -16.92 11.78
N ALA A 3 -24.97 -15.77 12.22
CA ALA A 3 -25.08 -15.32 13.60
C ALA A 3 -26.18 -14.25 13.68
N PRO A 4 -26.94 -14.18 14.79
CA PRO A 4 -28.28 -13.61 14.83
C PRO A 4 -28.28 -12.09 14.99
N SER A 5 -29.39 -11.47 14.60
CA SER A 5 -29.70 -10.06 14.78
C SER A 5 -29.80 -9.69 16.25
N GLU A 6 -29.04 -8.70 16.67
CA GLU A 6 -29.16 -8.01 17.95
C GLU A 6 -30.29 -6.97 17.85
N LYS A 7 -31.52 -7.49 17.75
CA LYS A 7 -32.77 -6.79 18.10
C LYS A 7 -33.37 -7.65 19.20
N ASP A 8 -33.16 -7.25 20.45
CA ASP A 8 -33.92 -7.63 21.64
C ASP A 8 -33.13 -7.18 22.88
N HIS A 9 -32.99 -5.87 23.10
CA HIS A 9 -32.65 -5.30 24.43
C HIS A 9 -33.01 -3.81 24.58
N CYS A 10 -34.00 -3.33 23.82
CA CYS A 10 -34.55 -1.99 23.98
C CYS A 10 -36.05 -2.07 24.25
N ASP A 11 -36.44 -2.72 25.35
CA ASP A 11 -37.79 -2.57 25.89
C ASP A 11 -37.68 -2.46 27.41
N GLY A 12 -37.99 -1.26 27.91
CA GLY A 12 -38.08 -0.96 29.33
C GLY A 12 -36.92 -0.13 29.87
N LEU A 13 -36.94 1.18 29.60
CA LEU A 13 -36.47 2.27 30.48
C LEU A 13 -36.64 3.61 29.75
N GLU A 14 -37.88 4.07 29.62
CA GLU A 14 -38.14 5.51 29.49
C GLU A 14 -38.38 6.08 30.91
N PRO A 15 -37.53 6.99 31.41
CA PRO A 15 -37.95 7.94 32.43
C PRO A 15 -38.37 9.25 31.76
N ASN A 16 -39.59 9.66 32.03
CA ASN A 16 -40.18 10.93 31.64
C ASN A 16 -39.22 12.12 31.81
N HIS A 17 -38.84 12.73 30.70
CA HIS A 17 -37.86 13.83 30.61
C HIS A 17 -38.36 15.19 31.16
N HIS A 18 -39.49 15.22 31.87
CA HIS A 18 -40.18 16.46 32.27
C HIS A 18 -40.25 16.74 33.77
N VAL A 19 -39.53 15.99 34.62
CA VAL A 19 -39.58 16.20 36.10
C VAL A 19 -38.23 16.53 36.76
N LEU A 20 -37.09 16.45 36.06
CA LEU A 20 -35.75 16.63 36.68
C LEU A 20 -35.17 18.06 36.58
N LEU A 21 -36.01 19.11 36.55
CA LEU A 21 -35.55 20.50 36.56
C LEU A 21 -35.90 21.27 37.85
N GLN A 22 -36.16 20.58 38.96
CA GLN A 22 -36.65 21.25 40.17
C GLN A 22 -36.03 20.83 41.51
N ASP A 23 -34.93 20.06 41.52
CA ASP A 23 -34.24 19.72 42.77
C ASP A 23 -32.72 19.94 42.71
N PRO A 24 -32.18 20.97 43.39
CA PRO A 24 -30.74 21.26 43.41
C PRO A 24 -29.89 20.24 44.19
N GLU A 25 -30.50 19.37 45.02
CA GLU A 25 -29.81 18.27 45.69
C GLU A 25 -29.60 17.05 44.76
N ALA A 26 -30.54 16.77 43.85
CA ALA A 26 -30.40 15.69 42.86
C ALA A 26 -29.30 15.95 41.83
N ILE A 27 -29.01 17.22 41.52
CA ILE A 27 -27.89 17.61 40.65
C ILE A 27 -26.55 17.34 41.35
N LYS A 28 -26.47 17.57 42.67
CA LYS A 28 -25.26 17.26 43.45
C LYS A 28 -25.03 15.76 43.58
N GLU A 29 -26.06 14.94 43.79
CA GLU A 29 -25.89 13.48 43.80
C GLU A 29 -25.51 12.92 42.43
N HIS A 30 -26.02 13.51 41.33
CA HIS A 30 -25.64 13.11 39.98
C HIS A 30 -24.21 13.56 39.63
N GLU A 31 -23.78 14.78 40.01
CA GLU A 31 -22.39 15.24 39.87
C GLU A 31 -21.42 14.44 40.75
N THR A 32 -21.83 14.07 41.97
CA THR A 32 -21.00 13.25 42.88
C THR A 32 -20.91 11.80 42.38
N THR A 33 -21.95 11.27 41.73
CA THR A 33 -21.92 9.96 41.09
C THR A 33 -21.06 9.97 39.82
N ILE A 34 -21.11 11.05 39.02
CA ILE A 34 -20.24 11.21 37.84
C ILE A 34 -18.77 11.40 38.28
N GLN A 35 -18.49 12.17 39.33
CA GLN A 35 -17.14 12.29 39.89
C GLN A 35 -16.65 11.02 40.60
N ALA A 36 -17.53 10.21 41.19
CA ALA A 36 -17.18 8.92 41.76
C ALA A 36 -16.89 7.86 40.69
N VAL A 37 -17.56 7.93 39.52
CA VAL A 37 -17.26 7.07 38.36
C VAL A 37 -15.98 7.51 37.64
N ASP A 38 -15.67 8.81 37.60
CA ASP A 38 -14.41 9.33 37.04
C ASP A 38 -13.18 9.09 37.94
N THR A 39 -13.37 8.81 39.24
CA THR A 39 -12.28 8.62 40.20
C THR A 39 -12.01 7.14 40.54
N THR A 40 -12.86 6.21 40.11
CA THR A 40 -12.49 4.79 40.05
C THR A 40 -11.58 4.56 38.84
N ALA A 41 -10.30 4.80 39.06
CA ALA A 41 -9.15 4.24 38.37
C ALA A 41 -9.47 3.58 37.01
N ILE A 42 -9.09 4.27 35.92
CA ILE A 42 -8.64 3.63 34.70
C ILE A 42 -7.53 2.66 35.14
N SER A 43 -7.90 1.41 35.41
CA SER A 43 -6.96 0.31 35.57
C SER A 43 -6.15 0.27 34.30
N SER A 44 -4.88 0.61 34.43
CA SER A 44 -3.86 0.67 33.39
C SER A 44 -3.42 -0.73 32.94
N ASP A 45 -4.39 -1.61 32.70
CA ASP A 45 -4.19 -3.05 32.46
C ASP A 45 -4.67 -3.49 31.07
N GLU A 46 -4.95 -2.57 30.14
CA GLU A 46 -5.12 -2.96 28.75
C GLU A 46 -3.74 -3.27 28.15
N PRO A 47 -3.46 -4.52 27.75
CA PRO A 47 -2.13 -4.91 27.28
C PRO A 47 -1.75 -4.06 26.07
N PRO A 48 -0.48 -3.61 25.98
CA PRO A 48 -0.04 -2.76 24.87
C PRO A 48 -0.29 -3.49 23.54
N TYR A 49 -0.92 -2.79 22.59
CA TYR A 49 -1.29 -3.32 21.27
C TYR A 49 -0.16 -4.10 20.58
N SER A 50 1.10 -3.71 20.80
CA SER A 50 2.25 -4.48 20.36
C SER A 50 3.40 -4.32 21.34
N VAL A 51 4.13 -5.42 21.59
CA VAL A 51 5.33 -5.43 22.44
C VAL A 51 6.54 -4.77 21.79
N PHE A 52 6.46 -4.39 20.50
CA PHE A 52 7.57 -3.75 19.80
C PHE A 52 7.77 -2.30 20.25
N THR A 53 9.02 -1.95 20.53
CA THR A 53 9.41 -0.56 20.81
C THR A 53 9.16 0.34 19.60
N LYS A 54 9.03 1.65 19.80
CA LYS A 54 8.82 2.63 18.72
C LYS A 54 9.86 2.51 17.60
N TRP A 55 11.13 2.28 17.96
CA TRP A 55 12.20 2.13 16.98
C TRP A 55 12.09 0.80 16.20
N GLN A 56 11.75 -0.29 16.88
CA GLN A 56 11.49 -1.58 16.25
C GLN A 56 10.30 -1.51 15.27
N LYS A 57 9.19 -0.86 15.65
CA LYS A 57 8.04 -0.65 14.75
C LYS A 57 8.45 0.13 13.49
N ARG A 58 9.24 1.21 13.66
CA ARG A 58 9.76 2.01 12.54
C ARG A 58 10.67 1.19 11.62
N TRP A 59 11.55 0.39 12.19
CA TRP A 59 12.45 -0.48 11.43
C TRP A 59 11.68 -1.54 10.63
N ILE A 60 10.73 -2.24 11.27
CA ILE A 60 9.86 -3.24 10.60
C ILE A 60 9.07 -2.57 9.47
N ASN A 61 8.48 -1.40 9.72
CA ASN A 61 7.75 -0.66 8.71
C ASN A 61 8.64 -0.23 7.55
N MET A 62 9.85 0.27 7.82
CA MET A 62 10.79 0.68 6.77
C MET A 62 11.18 -0.52 5.89
N ASN A 63 11.47 -1.67 6.50
CA ASN A 63 11.80 -2.89 5.79
C ASN A 63 10.63 -3.38 4.90
N SER A 64 9.41 -3.31 5.43
CA SER A 64 8.19 -3.67 4.71
C SER A 64 7.85 -2.67 3.59
N SER A 65 8.07 -1.38 3.81
CA SER A 65 7.84 -0.31 2.84
C SER A 65 8.85 -0.38 1.69
N PHE A 66 10.11 -0.68 2.01
CA PHE A 66 11.14 -0.92 1.00
C PHE A 66 10.85 -2.19 0.20
N ALA A 67 10.29 -3.24 0.83
CA ALA A 67 9.79 -4.40 0.10
C ALA A 67 8.66 -4.01 -0.89
N ALA A 68 7.70 -3.19 -0.43
CA ALA A 68 6.61 -2.69 -1.27
C ALA A 68 7.09 -1.84 -2.45
N MET A 69 8.20 -1.10 -2.31
CA MET A 69 8.83 -0.33 -3.39
C MET A 69 9.19 -1.18 -4.60
N PHE A 70 9.58 -2.45 -4.42
CA PHE A 70 9.93 -3.34 -5.54
C PHE A 70 8.76 -3.66 -6.46
N SER A 71 7.53 -3.61 -5.95
CA SER A 71 6.31 -3.79 -6.73
C SER A 71 6.20 -2.75 -7.84
N THR A 72 6.34 -1.47 -7.48
CA THR A 72 6.26 -0.36 -8.42
C THR A 72 7.56 -0.24 -9.21
N LEU A 73 8.73 -0.35 -8.58
CA LEU A 73 10.04 -0.21 -9.24
C LEU A 73 10.19 -1.17 -10.43
N SER A 74 9.83 -2.44 -10.26
CA SER A 74 10.00 -3.48 -11.30
C SER A 74 9.11 -3.24 -12.53
N SER A 75 8.00 -2.52 -12.36
CA SER A 75 7.13 -2.11 -13.45
C SER A 75 7.70 -0.90 -14.18
N TYR A 76 8.10 0.14 -13.45
CA TYR A 76 8.50 1.44 -14.03
C TYR A 76 9.89 1.45 -14.65
N ILE A 77 10.83 0.67 -14.10
CA ILE A 77 12.20 0.56 -14.63
C ILE A 77 12.25 0.02 -16.07
N TYR A 78 11.15 -0.60 -16.53
CA TYR A 78 11.04 -1.17 -17.87
C TYR A 78 10.71 -0.16 -18.97
N TYR A 79 10.01 0.93 -18.65
CA TYR A 79 9.44 1.81 -19.67
C TYR A 79 10.46 2.40 -20.65
N PRO A 80 11.63 2.89 -20.21
CA PRO A 80 12.66 3.36 -21.13
C PRO A 80 13.20 2.26 -22.05
N ALA A 81 13.13 0.99 -21.64
CA ALA A 81 13.69 -0.14 -22.35
C ALA A 81 12.74 -0.79 -23.35
N LEU A 82 11.46 -0.37 -23.42
CA LEU A 82 10.43 -1.01 -24.26
C LEU A 82 10.85 -1.07 -25.73
N THR A 83 11.40 0.02 -26.26
CA THR A 83 11.88 0.10 -27.65
C THR A 83 13.12 -0.77 -27.88
N SER A 84 14.06 -0.80 -26.93
CA SER A 84 15.24 -1.67 -26.99
C SER A 84 14.87 -3.15 -26.99
N VAL A 85 13.90 -3.56 -26.15
CA VAL A 85 13.41 -4.95 -26.08
C VAL A 85 12.69 -5.34 -27.37
N SER A 86 11.88 -4.43 -27.93
CA SER A 86 11.21 -4.63 -29.22
C SER A 86 12.21 -4.88 -30.35
N GLN A 87 13.30 -4.11 -30.38
CA GLN A 87 14.36 -4.26 -31.38
C GLN A 87 15.15 -5.57 -31.21
N ASP A 88 15.54 -5.94 -29.98
CA ASP A 88 16.32 -7.17 -29.70
C ASP A 88 15.53 -8.45 -30.03
N LEU A 89 14.21 -8.45 -29.76
CA LEU A 89 13.35 -9.61 -30.01
C LEU A 89 12.72 -9.61 -31.41
N GLY A 90 12.91 -8.55 -32.20
CA GLY A 90 12.34 -8.42 -33.55
C GLY A 90 10.79 -8.42 -33.58
N VAL A 91 10.14 -7.93 -32.51
CA VAL A 91 8.67 -7.89 -32.39
C VAL A 91 8.17 -6.46 -32.35
N SER A 92 6.90 -6.23 -32.70
CA SER A 92 6.31 -4.89 -32.68
C SER A 92 6.22 -4.31 -31.26
N LEU A 93 6.27 -2.98 -31.15
CA LEU A 93 6.10 -2.27 -29.87
C LEU A 93 4.74 -2.58 -29.23
N SER A 94 3.70 -2.80 -30.04
CA SER A 94 2.37 -3.22 -29.58
C SER A 94 2.42 -4.55 -28.82
N LEU A 95 3.21 -5.53 -29.29
CA LEU A 95 3.40 -6.80 -28.59
C LEU A 95 4.19 -6.60 -27.29
N ILE A 96 5.20 -5.74 -27.27
CA ILE A 96 5.91 -5.41 -26.02
C ILE A 96 4.98 -4.71 -25.02
N ASN A 97 4.12 -3.79 -25.47
CA ASN A 97 3.12 -3.16 -24.59
C ASN A 97 2.12 -4.18 -24.01
N LEU A 98 1.83 -5.28 -24.70
CA LEU A 98 1.05 -6.39 -24.14
C LEU A 98 1.71 -7.00 -22.90
N THR A 99 3.04 -6.99 -22.82
CA THR A 99 3.78 -7.45 -21.62
C THR A 99 3.55 -6.55 -20.41
N VAL A 100 3.39 -5.24 -20.65
CA VAL A 100 3.03 -4.27 -19.59
C VAL A 100 1.58 -4.48 -19.17
N THR A 101 0.66 -4.63 -20.12
CA THR A 101 -0.77 -4.85 -19.82
C THR A 101 -1.00 -6.15 -19.05
N SER A 102 -0.41 -7.26 -19.48
CA SER A 102 -0.51 -8.55 -18.78
C SER A 102 0.13 -8.52 -17.39
N TYR A 103 1.26 -7.80 -17.22
CA TYR A 103 1.84 -7.53 -15.91
C TYR A 103 0.83 -6.85 -14.99
N LEU A 104 0.13 -5.81 -15.46
CA LEU A 104 -0.87 -5.07 -14.66
C LEU A 104 -2.12 -5.90 -14.34
N ILE A 105 -2.57 -6.77 -15.24
CA ILE A 105 -3.68 -7.70 -14.97
C ILE A 105 -3.33 -8.61 -13.80
N VAL A 106 -2.14 -9.23 -13.84
CA VAL A 106 -1.68 -10.07 -12.73
C VAL A 106 -1.47 -9.25 -11.47
N ALA A 107 -1.02 -7.99 -11.58
CA ALA A 107 -0.83 -7.11 -10.43
C ALA A 107 -2.14 -6.78 -9.70
N GLY A 108 -3.28 -6.79 -10.41
CA GLY A 108 -4.60 -6.63 -9.80
C GLY A 108 -5.12 -7.90 -9.13
N ILE A 109 -4.73 -9.08 -9.63
CA ILE A 109 -5.24 -10.38 -9.18
C ILE A 109 -4.39 -10.95 -8.03
N ALA A 110 -3.06 -10.94 -8.18
CA ALA A 110 -2.15 -11.63 -7.27
C ALA A 110 -2.23 -11.17 -5.80
N PRO A 111 -2.43 -9.87 -5.47
CA PRO A 111 -2.60 -9.45 -4.08
C PRO A 111 -3.79 -10.11 -3.38
N ALA A 112 -4.87 -10.44 -4.10
CA ALA A 112 -6.02 -11.11 -3.50
C ALA A 112 -5.70 -12.55 -3.03
N PHE A 113 -4.77 -13.22 -3.70
CA PHE A 113 -4.33 -14.57 -3.32
C PHE A 113 -3.22 -14.50 -2.26
N LEU A 114 -2.12 -13.82 -2.58
CA LEU A 114 -0.93 -13.83 -1.75
C LEU A 114 -1.07 -12.93 -0.51
N GLY A 115 -1.95 -11.92 -0.53
CA GLY A 115 -2.33 -11.14 0.65
C GLY A 115 -3.11 -11.99 1.66
N ASP A 116 -4.16 -12.69 1.21
CA ASP A 116 -4.94 -13.61 2.05
C ASP A 116 -4.09 -14.77 2.58
N MET A 117 -3.17 -15.31 1.76
CA MET A 117 -2.18 -16.27 2.23
C MET A 117 -1.30 -15.69 3.33
N ALA A 118 -0.87 -14.42 3.24
CA ALA A 118 -0.08 -13.77 4.29
C ALA A 118 -0.92 -13.53 5.56
N ASP A 119 -2.21 -13.26 5.42
CA ASP A 119 -3.16 -13.13 6.54
C ASP A 119 -3.30 -14.42 7.36
N GLN A 120 -3.24 -15.57 6.68
CA GLN A 120 -3.50 -16.88 7.29
C GLN A 120 -2.23 -17.65 7.66
N SER A 121 -1.23 -17.66 6.77
CA SER A 121 -0.02 -18.47 6.90
C SER A 121 1.14 -17.74 7.55
N GLY A 122 1.02 -16.44 7.77
CA GLY A 122 2.04 -15.55 8.33
C GLY A 122 2.65 -14.63 7.29
N ARG A 123 3.10 -13.45 7.74
CA ARG A 123 3.69 -12.44 6.86
C ARG A 123 5.04 -12.90 6.33
N ARG A 124 5.91 -13.38 7.23
CA ARG A 124 7.31 -13.73 6.91
C ARG A 124 7.44 -14.82 5.82
N PRO A 125 6.80 -16.01 5.92
CA PRO A 125 6.96 -17.05 4.89
C PRO A 125 6.40 -16.62 3.53
N ILE A 126 5.32 -15.84 3.52
CA ILE A 126 4.73 -15.39 2.27
C ILE A 126 5.55 -14.27 1.62
N TYR A 127 6.15 -13.37 2.41
CA TYR A 127 7.17 -12.45 1.88
C TYR A 127 8.34 -13.22 1.25
N MET A 128 8.82 -14.29 1.88
CA MET A 128 9.89 -15.11 1.29
C MET A 128 9.47 -15.71 -0.06
N LEU A 129 8.24 -16.26 -0.14
CA LEU A 129 7.68 -16.78 -1.38
C LEU A 129 7.59 -15.68 -2.47
N MET A 130 7.07 -14.51 -2.14
CA MET A 130 6.97 -13.35 -3.03
C MET A 130 8.35 -12.97 -3.62
N PHE A 131 9.38 -12.90 -2.77
CA PHE A 131 10.75 -12.59 -3.21
C PHE A 131 11.36 -13.70 -4.07
N VAL A 132 11.15 -14.97 -3.73
CA VAL A 132 11.64 -16.10 -4.54
C VAL A 132 11.00 -16.09 -5.93
N LEU A 133 9.68 -15.87 -6.02
CA LEU A 133 8.97 -15.73 -7.30
C LEU A 133 9.51 -14.56 -8.12
N MET A 134 9.72 -13.42 -7.48
CA MET A 134 10.29 -12.23 -8.11
C MET A 134 11.71 -12.47 -8.64
N ILE A 135 12.61 -12.99 -7.80
CA ILE A 135 14.02 -13.23 -8.14
C ILE A 135 14.12 -14.25 -9.28
N SER A 136 13.40 -15.38 -9.19
CA SER A 136 13.39 -16.41 -10.23
C SER A 136 12.84 -15.88 -11.55
N ALA A 137 11.77 -15.08 -11.52
CA ALA A 137 11.26 -14.42 -12.72
C ALA A 137 12.28 -13.45 -13.32
N ASN A 138 12.96 -12.63 -12.51
CA ASN A 138 13.98 -11.70 -12.99
C ASN A 138 15.16 -12.42 -13.65
N ILE A 139 15.67 -13.50 -13.05
CA ILE A 139 16.72 -14.34 -13.64
C ILE A 139 16.23 -14.93 -14.97
N GLY A 140 15.00 -15.45 -14.99
CA GLY A 140 14.39 -15.99 -16.21
C GLY A 140 14.29 -14.96 -17.33
N ILE A 141 13.86 -13.72 -17.03
CA ILE A 141 13.72 -12.66 -18.04
C ILE A 141 15.09 -12.23 -18.56
N ALA A 142 16.09 -12.10 -17.68
CA ALA A 142 17.44 -11.69 -18.05
C ALA A 142 18.12 -12.64 -19.05
N LEU A 143 17.75 -13.94 -18.99
CA LEU A 143 18.29 -15.00 -19.85
C LEU A 143 17.41 -15.29 -21.07
N GLN A 144 16.31 -14.56 -21.26
CA GLN A 144 15.32 -14.89 -22.28
C GLN A 144 15.65 -14.29 -23.66
N HIS A 145 15.38 -15.06 -24.71
CA HIS A 145 15.51 -14.64 -26.12
C HIS A 145 14.19 -14.75 -26.91
N SER A 146 13.10 -15.15 -26.24
CA SER A 146 11.80 -15.40 -26.86
C SER A 146 10.71 -14.52 -26.26
N PHE A 147 9.91 -13.88 -27.11
CA PHE A 147 8.80 -13.01 -26.70
C PHE A 147 7.74 -13.72 -25.84
N PRO A 148 7.17 -14.89 -26.24
CA PRO A 148 6.18 -15.60 -25.42
C PRO A 148 6.69 -15.94 -24.02
N ALA A 149 7.96 -16.32 -23.90
CA ALA A 149 8.53 -16.63 -22.61
C ALA A 149 8.79 -15.37 -21.77
N LEU A 150 9.20 -14.25 -22.40
CA LEU A 150 9.28 -12.95 -21.72
C LEU A 150 7.90 -12.51 -21.19
N LEU A 151 6.84 -12.70 -21.97
CA LEU A 151 5.46 -12.41 -21.55
C LEU A 151 5.05 -13.22 -20.31
N VAL A 152 5.29 -14.54 -20.31
CA VAL A 152 4.96 -15.41 -19.18
C VAL A 152 5.77 -15.07 -17.93
N LEU A 153 7.07 -14.84 -18.10
CA LEU A 153 7.94 -14.47 -16.99
C LEU A 153 7.61 -13.10 -16.42
N ARG A 154 7.15 -12.15 -17.24
CA ARG A 154 6.60 -10.86 -16.78
C ARG A 154 5.37 -11.03 -15.92
N MET A 155 4.45 -11.93 -16.29
CA MET A 155 3.31 -12.27 -15.46
C MET A 155 3.75 -12.89 -14.13
N LEU A 156 4.74 -13.79 -14.15
CA LEU A 156 5.30 -14.40 -12.93
C LEU A 156 5.98 -13.37 -12.02
N GLN A 157 6.74 -12.44 -12.61
CA GLN A 157 7.37 -11.32 -11.91
C GLN A 157 6.31 -10.47 -11.19
N SER A 158 5.21 -10.14 -11.88
CA SER A 158 4.08 -9.41 -11.31
C SER A 158 3.41 -10.14 -10.15
N ALA A 159 3.25 -11.47 -10.28
CA ALA A 159 2.66 -12.30 -9.24
C ALA A 159 3.49 -12.28 -7.95
N GLY A 160 4.83 -12.25 -8.06
CA GLY A 160 5.72 -12.12 -6.91
C GLY A 160 5.78 -10.70 -6.35
N SER A 161 5.72 -9.67 -7.20
CA SER A 161 5.97 -8.28 -6.84
C SER A 161 4.77 -7.55 -6.25
N SER A 162 3.63 -7.62 -6.92
CA SER A 162 2.43 -6.83 -6.61
C SER A 162 1.87 -7.05 -5.20
N PRO A 163 1.85 -8.26 -4.63
CA PRO A 163 1.27 -8.51 -3.31
C PRO A 163 2.07 -7.88 -2.17
N MET A 164 3.32 -7.47 -2.41
CA MET A 164 4.19 -6.87 -1.40
C MET A 164 3.61 -5.58 -0.79
N ILE A 165 2.82 -4.82 -1.58
CA ILE A 165 2.13 -3.62 -1.10
C ILE A 165 1.01 -4.01 -0.12
N SER A 166 0.16 -4.97 -0.50
CA SER A 166 -0.93 -5.49 0.33
C SER A 166 -0.40 -6.10 1.63
N ALA A 167 0.64 -6.93 1.54
CA ALA A 167 1.31 -7.51 2.69
C ALA A 167 1.90 -6.42 3.60
N GLY A 168 2.37 -5.30 3.04
CA GLY A 168 2.91 -4.18 3.81
C GLY A 168 1.84 -3.45 4.62
N TYR A 169 0.65 -3.25 4.04
CA TYR A 169 -0.51 -2.77 4.81
C TYR A 169 -0.88 -3.71 5.95
N GLY A 170 -0.79 -5.02 5.70
CA GLY A 170 -0.99 -6.05 6.73
C GLY A 170 0.01 -5.95 7.87
N VAL A 171 1.31 -5.84 7.58
CA VAL A 171 2.38 -5.65 8.58
C VAL A 171 2.14 -4.40 9.42
N ILE A 172 1.76 -3.28 8.79
CA ILE A 172 1.45 -2.04 9.50
C ILE A 172 0.24 -2.23 10.40
N ALA A 173 -0.83 -2.86 9.90
CA ALA A 173 -2.02 -3.15 10.69
C ALA A 173 -1.71 -4.05 11.89
N ASP A 174 -0.78 -5.00 11.74
CA ASP A 174 -0.38 -5.93 12.80
C ASP A 174 0.39 -5.24 13.94
N ILE A 175 1.25 -4.27 13.65
CA ILE A 175 2.17 -3.66 14.66
C ILE A 175 1.70 -2.30 15.20
N THR A 176 0.74 -1.64 14.55
CA THR A 176 0.31 -0.26 14.88
C THR A 176 -1.16 -0.15 15.29
N ALA A 177 -1.39 0.60 16.38
CA ALA A 177 -2.74 0.98 16.79
C ALA A 177 -3.36 1.97 15.79
N VAL A 178 -4.69 2.06 15.77
CA VAL A 178 -5.44 2.84 14.76
C VAL A 178 -5.03 4.33 14.74
N ASN A 179 -4.70 4.90 15.89
CA ASN A 179 -4.30 6.30 16.04
C ASN A 179 -2.94 6.66 15.41
N GLU A 180 -1.95 5.76 15.50
CA GLU A 180 -0.60 5.98 14.94
C GLU A 180 -0.44 5.42 13.52
N ARG A 181 -1.37 4.56 13.07
CA ARG A 181 -1.32 3.84 11.78
C ARG A 181 -1.11 4.75 10.57
N GLY A 182 -1.71 5.95 10.58
CA GLY A 182 -1.61 6.89 9.45
C GLY A 182 -0.18 7.30 9.12
N GLY A 183 0.68 7.49 10.12
CA GLY A 183 2.09 7.86 9.89
C GLY A 183 2.90 6.74 9.24
N PHE A 184 2.65 5.49 9.65
CA PHE A 184 3.33 4.32 9.09
C PHE A 184 2.87 4.03 7.65
N VAL A 185 1.56 4.14 7.39
CA VAL A 185 1.00 4.07 6.02
C VAL A 185 1.60 5.16 5.12
N GLY A 186 1.80 6.36 5.65
CA GLY A 186 2.44 7.45 4.91
C GLY A 186 3.85 7.10 4.42
N ILE A 187 4.66 6.41 5.24
CA ILE A 187 6.00 5.94 4.84
C ILE A 187 5.91 4.88 3.74
N LEU A 188 4.97 3.95 3.85
CA LEU A 188 4.75 2.92 2.82
C LEU A 188 4.39 3.56 1.48
N LEU A 189 3.45 4.49 1.48
CA LEU A 189 3.03 5.23 0.29
C LEU A 189 4.19 6.03 -0.32
N LEU A 190 4.96 6.74 0.51
CA LEU A 190 6.13 7.50 0.08
C LEU A 190 7.13 6.60 -0.68
N MET A 191 7.48 5.44 -0.12
CA MET A 191 8.40 4.51 -0.78
C MET A 191 7.85 4.00 -2.12
N THR A 192 6.55 3.66 -2.17
CA THR A 192 5.93 3.19 -3.41
C THR A 192 5.82 4.26 -4.50
N ASP A 193 5.71 5.54 -4.12
CA ASP A 193 5.58 6.67 -5.04
C ASP A 193 6.92 7.23 -5.53
N ILE A 194 8.02 7.02 -4.80
CA ILE A 194 9.38 7.37 -5.25
C ILE A 194 9.81 6.49 -6.44
N ALA A 195 9.41 5.23 -6.45
CA ALA A 195 9.79 4.26 -7.47
C ALA A 195 9.37 4.62 -8.92
N PRO A 196 8.16 5.15 -9.20
CA PRO A 196 7.79 5.64 -10.53
C PRO A 196 8.75 6.66 -11.15
N SER A 197 9.52 7.36 -10.33
CA SER A 197 10.41 8.43 -10.78
C SER A 197 11.86 7.99 -10.84
N LEU A 198 12.30 7.21 -9.85
CA LEU A 198 13.64 6.62 -9.87
C LEU A 198 13.76 5.47 -10.87
N GLY A 199 12.70 4.68 -11.04
CA GLY A 199 12.68 3.51 -11.90
C GLY A 199 13.10 3.83 -13.33
N PRO A 200 12.41 4.73 -14.05
CA PRO A 200 12.75 5.06 -15.43
C PRO A 200 14.15 5.70 -15.56
N VAL A 201 14.61 6.47 -14.57
CA VAL A 201 15.97 7.03 -14.60
C VAL A 201 17.03 5.94 -14.54
N ILE A 202 16.90 5.02 -13.57
CA ILE A 202 17.81 3.88 -13.42
C ILE A 202 17.71 2.97 -14.65
N GLY A 203 16.50 2.68 -15.11
CA GLY A 203 16.24 1.84 -16.28
C GLY A 203 16.83 2.42 -17.56
N GLY A 204 16.67 3.72 -17.78
CA GLY A 204 17.23 4.43 -18.92
C GLY A 204 18.76 4.44 -18.92
N ALA A 205 19.37 4.70 -17.75
CA ALA A 205 20.82 4.66 -17.59
C ALA A 205 21.41 3.26 -17.84
N ILE A 206 20.82 2.22 -17.25
CA ILE A 206 21.26 0.83 -17.46
C ILE A 206 21.07 0.41 -18.91
N THR A 207 19.93 0.75 -19.53
CA THR A 207 19.65 0.39 -20.93
C THR A 207 20.66 1.01 -21.88
N ASN A 208 21.05 2.27 -21.64
CA ASN A 208 21.99 3.00 -22.48
C ASN A 208 23.40 2.38 -22.46
N GLU A 209 23.91 2.00 -21.27
CA GLU A 209 25.30 1.56 -21.10
C GLU A 209 25.48 0.04 -21.21
N LEU A 210 24.52 -0.73 -20.68
CA LEU A 210 24.66 -2.18 -20.47
C LEU A 210 23.59 -2.99 -21.23
N GLY A 211 22.56 -2.33 -21.77
CA GLY A 211 21.43 -2.96 -22.44
C GLY A 211 20.30 -3.40 -21.49
N TRP A 212 19.14 -3.71 -22.08
CA TRP A 212 17.89 -3.93 -21.33
C TRP A 212 17.92 -5.14 -20.39
N ARG A 213 18.72 -6.17 -20.68
CA ARG A 213 18.81 -7.39 -19.85
C ARG A 213 19.39 -7.11 -18.48
N TRP A 214 20.32 -6.14 -18.39
CA TRP A 214 20.94 -5.75 -17.14
C TRP A 214 19.98 -5.08 -16.16
N ILE A 215 18.83 -4.57 -16.62
CA ILE A 215 17.76 -4.10 -15.74
C ILE A 215 17.31 -5.23 -14.81
N PHE A 216 17.14 -6.43 -15.36
CA PHE A 216 16.69 -7.58 -14.60
C PHE A 216 17.79 -8.13 -13.69
N TRP A 217 19.05 -8.14 -14.13
CA TRP A 217 20.18 -8.46 -13.24
C TRP A 217 20.31 -7.48 -12.08
N PHE A 218 20.14 -6.18 -12.34
CA PHE A 218 20.07 -5.16 -11.31
C PHE A 218 18.94 -5.43 -10.31
N LEU A 219 17.74 -5.77 -10.80
CA LEU A 219 16.64 -6.16 -9.93
C LEU A 219 16.94 -7.45 -9.13
N VAL A 220 17.64 -8.44 -9.70
CA VAL A 220 18.08 -9.64 -8.97
C VAL A 220 19.01 -9.26 -7.82
N ILE A 221 20.00 -8.40 -8.05
CA ILE A 221 20.93 -7.96 -7.01
C ILE A 221 20.19 -7.19 -5.91
N LEU A 222 19.33 -6.25 -6.29
CA LEU A 222 18.63 -5.39 -5.34
C LEU A 222 17.57 -6.16 -4.54
N THR A 223 16.79 -7.03 -5.19
CA THR A 223 15.80 -7.88 -4.50
C THR A 223 16.46 -9.00 -3.71
N GLY A 224 17.58 -9.55 -4.18
CA GLY A 224 18.35 -10.58 -3.48
C GLY A 224 19.01 -10.06 -2.19
N THR A 225 19.61 -8.88 -2.23
CA THR A 225 20.17 -8.22 -1.03
C THR A 225 19.08 -7.91 0.00
N HIS A 226 17.91 -7.42 -0.45
CA HIS A 226 16.78 -7.20 0.44
C HIS A 226 16.17 -8.51 0.97
N PHE A 227 16.14 -9.57 0.15
CA PHE A 227 15.67 -10.88 0.57
C PHE A 227 16.51 -11.45 1.71
N ILE A 228 17.84 -11.29 1.66
CA ILE A 228 18.72 -11.67 2.78
C ILE A 228 18.37 -10.88 4.05
N THR A 229 18.19 -9.57 3.93
CA THR A 229 17.77 -8.70 5.04
C THR A 229 16.43 -9.15 5.63
N LEU A 230 15.47 -9.50 4.78
CA LEU A 230 14.15 -9.99 5.18
C LEU A 230 14.25 -11.33 5.92
N VAL A 231 14.98 -12.30 5.35
CA VAL A 231 15.17 -13.63 5.95
C VAL A 231 15.83 -13.53 7.33
N LEU A 232 16.84 -12.68 7.48
CA LEU A 232 17.56 -12.56 8.76
C LEU A 232 16.78 -11.76 9.80
N LEU A 233 16.22 -10.61 9.41
CA LEU A 233 15.81 -9.59 10.37
C LEU A 233 14.30 -9.40 10.49
N MET A 234 13.48 -9.78 9.50
CA MET A 234 12.03 -9.55 9.56
C MET A 234 11.37 -10.50 10.56
N PRO A 235 10.80 -10.02 11.68
CA PRO A 235 10.03 -10.86 12.59
C PRO A 235 8.69 -11.25 11.94
N GLU A 236 8.09 -12.33 12.45
CA GLU A 236 6.69 -12.62 12.14
C GLU A 236 5.80 -11.63 12.89
N THR A 237 4.94 -10.92 12.17
CA THR A 237 4.05 -9.89 12.73
C THR A 237 2.60 -10.35 12.82
N GLN A 238 2.24 -11.44 12.13
CA GLN A 238 0.85 -11.88 12.06
C GLN A 238 0.27 -12.18 13.45
N ARG A 239 -0.77 -11.42 13.84
CA ARG A 239 -1.40 -11.52 15.17
C ARG A 239 -2.01 -12.89 15.44
N ASN A 240 -2.57 -13.53 14.42
CA ASN A 240 -3.14 -14.88 14.54
C ASN A 240 -2.07 -15.95 14.87
N ILE A 241 -0.79 -15.65 14.65
CA ILE A 241 0.33 -16.58 14.88
C ILE A 241 1.12 -16.20 16.13
N VAL A 242 1.38 -14.91 16.34
CA VAL A 242 2.31 -14.41 17.37
C VAL A 242 1.61 -13.54 18.43
N GLY A 243 0.31 -13.29 18.31
CA GLY A 243 -0.46 -12.44 19.22
C GLY A 243 0.05 -11.00 19.12
N ASP A 244 0.44 -10.42 20.26
CA ASP A 244 0.99 -9.06 20.33
C ASP A 244 2.47 -8.98 19.91
N GLY A 245 3.04 -10.09 19.42
CA GLY A 245 4.45 -10.25 19.06
C GLY A 245 5.26 -11.06 20.08
N SER A 246 4.65 -11.51 21.18
CA SER A 246 5.30 -12.27 22.27
C SER A 246 5.24 -13.80 22.11
N GLY A 247 4.43 -14.32 21.19
CA GLY A 247 4.25 -15.75 20.97
C GLY A 247 5.53 -16.51 20.61
N LYS A 248 5.63 -17.80 21.00
CA LYS A 248 6.78 -18.65 20.63
C LYS A 248 6.78 -18.90 19.12
N VAL A 249 7.78 -18.37 18.42
CA VAL A 249 8.06 -18.66 17.02
C VAL A 249 9.11 -19.77 16.90
N THR A 250 8.79 -20.80 16.09
CA THR A 250 9.67 -21.94 15.80
C THR A 250 9.71 -22.21 14.29
N GLY A 251 10.87 -22.61 13.76
CA GLY A 251 11.05 -22.98 12.35
C GLY A 251 11.12 -21.77 11.41
N ILE A 252 10.39 -21.82 10.28
CA ILE A 252 10.38 -20.77 9.24
C ILE A 252 9.97 -19.39 9.78
N TYR A 253 9.21 -19.38 10.89
CA TYR A 253 8.75 -18.17 11.58
C TYR A 253 9.81 -17.52 12.48
N TRP A 254 10.93 -18.19 12.73
CA TRP A 254 12.01 -17.68 13.59
C TRP A 254 12.90 -16.69 12.85
N SER A 255 13.26 -15.57 13.49
CA SER A 255 14.21 -14.57 12.96
C SER A 255 15.21 -14.12 14.04
N CYS A 256 16.33 -13.51 13.62
CA CYS A 256 17.34 -12.94 14.52
C CYS A 256 16.75 -11.89 15.47
N PHE A 257 15.63 -11.26 15.09
CA PHE A 257 14.91 -10.30 15.91
C PHE A 257 14.42 -10.90 17.25
N THR A 258 14.18 -12.21 17.29
CA THR A 258 13.77 -12.93 18.51
C THR A 258 14.88 -13.06 19.56
N LEU A 259 16.14 -12.88 19.17
CA LEU A 259 17.28 -12.83 20.08
C LEU A 259 17.26 -11.55 20.91
N PHE A 260 16.86 -10.44 20.30
CA PHE A 260 16.73 -9.11 20.93
C PHE A 260 15.45 -8.93 21.75
N GLN A 261 14.63 -9.97 21.89
CA GLN A 261 13.38 -9.91 22.64
C GLN A 261 13.64 -10.05 24.14
N ASN A 262 13.10 -9.11 24.93
CA ASN A 262 13.31 -9.02 26.38
C ASN A 262 12.90 -10.30 27.12
N ARG A 263 13.62 -10.56 28.22
CA ARG A 263 13.46 -11.77 29.06
C ARG A 263 12.07 -11.83 29.72
N GLU A 264 11.48 -10.68 30.04
CA GLU A 264 10.11 -10.55 30.57
C GLU A 264 9.03 -10.93 29.53
N THR A 265 9.21 -10.50 28.28
CA THR A 265 8.32 -10.89 27.17
C THR A 265 8.38 -12.40 26.89
N LYS A 266 9.53 -13.04 27.19
CA LYS A 266 9.69 -14.50 27.11
C LYS A 266 9.06 -15.24 28.30
N ALA A 267 8.84 -14.58 29.44
CA ALA A 267 8.23 -15.15 30.64
C ALA A 267 6.70 -15.13 30.55
N ASN A 268 6.09 -14.01 30.10
CA ASN A 268 4.65 -13.85 29.96
C ASN A 268 4.15 -14.21 28.54
N ARG A 269 4.33 -15.47 28.14
CA ARG A 269 3.95 -15.94 26.79
C ARG A 269 2.51 -16.47 26.79
N PRO A 270 1.58 -15.85 26.05
CA PRO A 270 0.25 -16.42 25.87
C PRO A 270 0.32 -17.71 25.02
N GLU A 271 -0.43 -18.74 25.41
CA GLU A 271 -0.61 -19.95 24.58
C GLU A 271 -1.57 -19.65 23.42
N ILE A 272 -1.01 -19.35 22.25
CA ILE A 272 -1.79 -19.07 21.04
C ILE A 272 -2.16 -20.40 20.38
N ARG A 273 -3.46 -20.72 20.36
CA ARG A 273 -3.99 -21.84 19.56
C ARG A 273 -3.89 -21.48 18.08
N ARG A 274 -3.01 -22.16 17.35
CA ARG A 274 -2.85 -21.96 15.89
C ARG A 274 -4.19 -22.23 15.19
N PRO A 275 -4.77 -21.27 14.46
CA PRO A 275 -5.98 -21.53 13.70
C PRO A 275 -5.72 -22.61 12.65
N LYS A 276 -6.76 -23.42 12.34
CA LYS A 276 -6.68 -24.40 11.24
C LYS A 276 -6.42 -23.63 9.95
N ARG A 277 -5.41 -24.04 9.18
CA ARG A 277 -5.09 -23.46 7.86
C ARG A 277 -6.32 -23.63 6.96
N ARG A 278 -6.92 -22.50 6.55
CA ARG A 278 -7.94 -22.50 5.52
C ARG A 278 -7.23 -22.32 4.18
N TYR A 279 -7.81 -22.86 3.11
CA TYR A 279 -7.30 -22.57 1.78
C TYR A 279 -7.55 -21.10 1.46
N PRO A 280 -6.57 -20.41 0.84
CA PRO A 280 -6.73 -19.00 0.48
C PRO A 280 -7.91 -18.87 -0.48
N ASN A 281 -8.85 -18.01 -0.12
CA ASN A 281 -10.05 -17.78 -0.92
C ASN A 281 -10.03 -16.33 -1.42
N PRO A 282 -9.45 -16.08 -2.61
CA PRO A 282 -9.32 -14.72 -3.18
C PRO A 282 -10.69 -14.08 -3.45
N LEU A 283 -11.74 -14.90 -3.59
CA LEU A 283 -13.10 -14.43 -3.82
C LEU A 283 -13.75 -13.88 -2.55
N SER A 284 -13.12 -14.01 -1.39
CA SER A 284 -13.61 -13.44 -0.12
C SER A 284 -13.62 -11.91 -0.13
N CYS A 285 -12.84 -11.27 -1.01
CA CYS A 285 -12.83 -9.81 -1.18
C CYS A 285 -13.95 -9.30 -2.11
N LEU A 286 -14.51 -10.15 -2.98
CA LEU A 286 -15.59 -9.76 -3.92
C LEU A 286 -16.88 -9.27 -3.24
N PRO A 287 -17.34 -9.84 -2.10
CA PRO A 287 -18.48 -9.31 -1.37
C PRO A 287 -18.36 -7.83 -1.00
N ILE A 288 -17.15 -7.29 -0.82
CA ILE A 288 -16.92 -5.86 -0.53
C ILE A 288 -17.45 -4.98 -1.68
N LEU A 289 -17.38 -5.47 -2.92
CA LEU A 289 -17.92 -4.78 -4.10
C LEU A 289 -19.45 -4.76 -4.14
N ARG A 290 -20.15 -5.56 -3.33
CA ARG A 290 -21.63 -5.49 -3.25
C ARG A 290 -22.10 -4.23 -2.52
N HIS A 291 -21.24 -3.62 -1.71
CA HIS A 291 -21.55 -2.35 -1.06
C HIS A 291 -21.39 -1.20 -2.08
N LYS A 292 -22.50 -0.50 -2.37
CA LYS A 292 -22.58 0.58 -3.38
C LYS A 292 -21.48 1.64 -3.20
N GLU A 293 -21.17 2.01 -1.96
CA GLU A 293 -20.20 3.06 -1.63
C GLU A 293 -18.75 2.62 -1.90
N SER A 294 -18.42 1.37 -1.53
CA SER A 294 -17.12 0.76 -1.81
C SER A 294 -16.91 0.56 -3.31
N PHE A 295 -17.94 0.07 -4.01
CA PHE A 295 -17.91 -0.10 -5.47
C PHE A 295 -17.63 1.22 -6.19
N LEU A 296 -18.35 2.30 -5.83
CA LEU A 296 -18.16 3.60 -6.46
C LEU A 296 -16.74 4.15 -6.23
N THR A 297 -16.21 4.01 -5.02
CA THR A 297 -14.85 4.48 -4.69
C THR A 297 -13.78 3.70 -5.46
N ILE A 298 -13.92 2.37 -5.52
CA ILE A 298 -13.01 1.50 -6.26
C ILE A 298 -13.07 1.78 -7.76
N LEU A 299 -14.26 2.02 -8.31
CA LEU A 299 -14.45 2.36 -9.72
C LEU A 299 -13.76 3.67 -10.10
N ILE A 300 -13.93 4.72 -9.30
CA ILE A 300 -13.26 6.01 -9.51
C ILE A 300 -11.74 5.84 -9.47
N TYR A 301 -11.22 5.12 -8.46
CA TYR A 301 -9.79 4.85 -8.35
C TYR A 301 -9.25 4.06 -9.55
N ALA A 302 -9.99 3.04 -10.02
CA ALA A 302 -9.60 2.23 -11.17
C ALA A 302 -9.50 3.06 -12.46
N ILE A 303 -10.44 3.98 -12.69
CA ILE A 303 -10.41 4.90 -13.84
C ILE A 303 -9.17 5.81 -13.76
N THR A 304 -8.96 6.48 -12.62
CA THR A 304 -7.79 7.37 -12.43
C THR A 304 -6.47 6.62 -12.53
N TYR A 305 -6.40 5.40 -11.99
CA TYR A 305 -5.21 4.56 -12.08
C TYR A 305 -4.93 4.10 -13.53
N SER A 306 -5.98 3.76 -14.28
CA SER A 306 -5.88 3.40 -15.70
C SER A 306 -5.36 4.56 -16.54
N VAL A 307 -5.87 5.77 -16.33
CA VAL A 307 -5.37 7.00 -16.99
C VAL A 307 -3.90 7.23 -16.63
N LYS A 308 -3.54 7.15 -15.34
CA LYS A 308 -2.15 7.29 -14.86
C LYS A 308 -1.21 6.30 -15.56
N MET A 309 -1.57 5.02 -15.62
CA MET A 309 -0.74 4.00 -16.25
C MET A 309 -0.63 4.20 -17.76
N THR A 310 -1.73 4.52 -18.43
CA THR A 310 -1.73 4.77 -19.87
C THR A 310 -0.80 5.93 -20.23
N LEU A 311 -0.91 7.06 -19.52
CA LEU A 311 -0.03 8.21 -19.71
C LEU A 311 1.44 7.84 -19.50
N GLN A 312 1.75 7.12 -18.41
CA GLN A 312 3.13 6.75 -18.13
C GLN A 312 3.73 5.77 -19.13
N THR A 313 2.95 4.81 -19.64
CA THR A 313 3.44 3.87 -20.67
C THR A 313 3.66 4.55 -22.01
N ALA A 314 2.73 5.42 -22.43
CA ALA A 314 2.83 6.15 -23.68
C ALA A 314 4.01 7.12 -23.70
N LEU A 315 4.28 7.79 -22.57
CA LEU A 315 5.35 8.78 -22.45
C LEU A 315 6.72 8.21 -22.84
N GLY A 316 7.08 7.02 -22.36
CA GLY A 316 8.39 6.41 -22.60
C GLY A 316 8.60 5.99 -24.05
N ALA A 317 7.57 5.36 -24.64
CA ALA A 317 7.56 4.97 -26.05
C ALA A 317 7.62 6.19 -26.99
N GLN A 318 6.75 7.17 -26.78
CA GLN A 318 6.64 8.36 -27.62
C GLN A 318 7.87 9.26 -27.52
N SER A 319 8.51 9.34 -26.36
CA SER A 319 9.74 10.12 -26.18
C SER A 319 10.89 9.61 -27.06
N VAL A 320 10.98 8.29 -27.24
CA VAL A 320 12.03 7.69 -28.09
C VAL A 320 11.62 7.73 -29.57
N GLU A 321 10.36 7.45 -29.90
CA GLU A 321 9.90 7.36 -31.29
C GLU A 321 9.72 8.74 -31.96
N ILE A 322 9.09 9.69 -31.28
CA ILE A 322 8.75 11.01 -31.84
C ILE A 322 9.93 11.98 -31.68
N TYR A 323 10.50 12.05 -30.48
CA TYR A 323 11.54 13.03 -30.15
C TYR A 323 12.97 12.51 -30.35
N LYS A 324 13.13 11.22 -30.76
CA LYS A 324 14.44 10.57 -30.96
C LYS A 324 15.39 10.74 -29.78
N LEU A 325 14.83 10.76 -28.56
CA LEU A 325 15.61 10.98 -27.35
C LEU A 325 16.39 9.73 -26.98
N ASN A 326 17.57 9.94 -26.38
CA ASN A 326 18.35 8.85 -25.83
C ASN A 326 17.63 8.20 -24.63
N TYR A 327 17.92 6.93 -24.35
CA TYR A 327 17.27 6.13 -23.30
C TYR A 327 17.37 6.78 -21.91
N LEU A 328 18.52 7.39 -21.59
CA LEU A 328 18.72 8.11 -20.33
C LEU A 328 17.83 9.35 -20.25
N THR A 329 17.77 10.15 -21.32
CA THR A 329 16.92 11.35 -21.37
C THR A 329 15.45 10.98 -21.30
N SER A 330 15.03 9.87 -21.94
CA SER A 330 13.68 9.32 -21.81
C SER A 330 13.33 8.97 -20.36
N GLY A 331 14.28 8.39 -19.62
CA GLY A 331 14.14 8.14 -18.18
C GLY A 331 13.99 9.42 -17.34
N LEU A 332 14.73 10.49 -17.66
CA LEU A 332 14.69 11.76 -16.93
C LEU A 332 13.33 12.48 -17.02
N ILE A 333 12.55 12.25 -18.09
CA ILE A 333 11.22 12.84 -18.28
C ILE A 333 10.22 12.39 -17.19
N TYR A 334 10.52 11.29 -16.48
CA TYR A 334 9.69 10.80 -15.38
C TYR A 334 10.00 11.46 -14.03
N LEU A 335 11.10 12.21 -13.88
CA LEU A 335 11.43 12.90 -12.62
C LEU A 335 10.35 13.92 -12.17
N PRO A 336 9.80 14.77 -13.06
CA PRO A 336 8.67 15.63 -12.72
C PRO A 336 7.46 14.90 -12.14
N SER A 337 7.22 13.63 -12.53
CA SER A 337 6.11 12.85 -11.98
C SER A 337 6.30 12.53 -10.48
N GLY A 338 7.54 12.42 -10.01
CA GLY A 338 7.86 12.17 -8.60
C GLY A 338 7.81 13.43 -7.77
N VAL A 339 8.38 14.51 -8.31
CA VAL A 339 8.31 15.83 -7.68
C VAL A 339 6.85 16.25 -7.53
N SER A 340 6.04 16.06 -8.57
CA SER A 340 4.60 16.34 -8.50
C SER A 340 3.87 15.40 -7.54
N GLY A 341 4.21 14.11 -7.47
CA GLY A 341 3.67 13.17 -6.49
C GLY A 341 3.94 13.60 -5.04
N GLY A 342 5.17 14.05 -4.74
CA GLY A 342 5.55 14.57 -3.42
C GLY A 342 4.83 15.87 -3.06
N ILE A 343 4.79 16.83 -3.99
CA ILE A 343 4.06 18.09 -3.83
C ILE A 343 2.57 17.83 -3.62
N ALA A 344 1.96 16.99 -4.47
CA ALA A 344 0.55 16.63 -4.37
C ALA A 344 0.24 15.93 -3.04
N SER A 345 1.06 14.96 -2.61
CA SER A 345 0.86 14.27 -1.33
C SER A 345 0.90 15.22 -0.14
N TYR A 346 1.81 16.20 -0.16
CA TYR A 346 1.90 17.21 0.90
C TYR A 346 0.65 18.12 0.93
N PHE A 347 0.25 18.67 -0.22
CA PHE A 347 -0.93 19.54 -0.32
C PHE A 347 -2.22 18.79 0.00
N THR A 348 -2.40 17.60 -0.56
CA THR A 348 -3.56 16.74 -0.30
C THR A 348 -3.62 16.35 1.18
N GLY A 349 -2.50 15.98 1.81
CA GLY A 349 -2.45 15.68 3.24
C GLY A 349 -2.89 16.86 4.11
N ARG A 350 -2.31 18.05 3.88
CA ARG A 350 -2.70 19.31 4.55
C ARG A 350 -4.18 19.64 4.34
N TYR A 351 -4.67 19.45 3.12
CA TYR A 351 -6.05 19.70 2.75
C TYR A 351 -7.03 18.74 3.46
N LEU A 352 -6.70 17.45 3.55
CA LEU A 352 -7.47 16.47 4.32
C LEU A 352 -7.48 16.80 5.82
N ASP A 353 -6.32 17.14 6.40
CA ASP A 353 -6.22 17.52 7.81
C ASP A 353 -7.05 18.77 8.13
N TRP A 354 -7.02 19.76 7.24
CA TRP A 354 -7.84 20.95 7.34
C TRP A 354 -9.34 20.64 7.30
N ASN A 355 -9.78 19.78 6.37
CA ASN A 355 -11.18 19.33 6.30
C ASN A 355 -11.63 18.58 7.56
N CYS A 356 -10.75 17.74 8.11
CA CYS A 356 -11.00 17.02 9.36
C CYS A 356 -11.14 17.98 10.55
N LYS A 357 -10.23 18.94 10.71
CA LYS A 357 -10.29 19.95 11.78
C LYS A 357 -11.57 20.78 11.70
N ARG A 358 -11.90 21.29 10.51
CA ARG A 358 -13.10 22.09 10.27
C ARG A 358 -14.39 21.32 10.53
N THR A 359 -14.40 20.01 10.29
CA THR A 359 -15.57 19.18 10.59
C THR A 359 -15.66 18.86 12.08
N ALA A 360 -14.54 18.64 12.77
CA ALA A 360 -14.50 18.47 14.22
C ALA A 360 -14.96 19.73 14.98
N GLU A 361 -14.52 20.92 14.53
CA GLU A 361 -14.97 22.21 15.07
C GLU A 361 -16.49 22.42 14.93
N LYS A 362 -17.09 21.93 13.85
CA LYS A 362 -18.54 22.02 13.61
C LYS A 362 -19.37 21.04 14.46
N LEU A 363 -18.74 20.01 15.03
CA LEU A 363 -19.41 18.97 15.84
C LEU A 363 -19.24 19.17 17.35
N SER A 364 -18.79 20.36 17.79
CA SER A 364 -18.87 20.89 19.17
C SER A 364 -18.83 19.82 20.29
N GLY A 365 -17.70 19.15 20.50
CA GLY A 365 -17.46 18.34 21.70
C GLY A 365 -17.15 16.85 21.48
N TYR A 366 -17.36 16.29 20.30
CA TYR A 366 -16.93 14.93 19.99
C TYR A 366 -15.50 14.88 19.45
N GLY A 367 -14.59 14.18 20.14
CA GLY A 367 -13.23 13.92 19.68
C GLY A 367 -13.19 13.09 18.38
N ARG A 368 -12.05 13.10 17.67
CA ARG A 368 -11.85 12.33 16.40
C ARG A 368 -12.24 10.85 16.50
N ASP A 369 -12.21 10.29 17.70
CA ASP A 369 -12.44 8.87 17.99
C ASP A 369 -13.92 8.55 18.32
N SER A 370 -14.82 9.53 18.21
CA SER A 370 -16.24 9.34 18.51
C SER A 370 -16.96 8.60 17.38
N PRO A 371 -17.80 7.59 17.67
CA PRO A 371 -18.46 6.77 16.64
C PRO A 371 -19.43 7.55 15.73
N GLN A 372 -19.82 8.77 16.12
CA GLN A 372 -20.68 9.67 15.33
C GLN A 372 -19.93 10.57 14.35
N PHE A 373 -18.58 10.58 14.34
CA PHE A 373 -17.83 11.41 13.40
C PHE A 373 -17.95 10.86 11.97
N PRO A 374 -18.48 11.62 10.99
CA PRO A 374 -18.64 11.13 9.63
C PRO A 374 -17.30 11.15 8.89
N ILE A 375 -16.43 10.16 9.16
CA ILE A 375 -15.07 10.02 8.61
C ILE A 375 -15.11 10.01 7.08
N GLU A 376 -16.04 9.23 6.51
CA GLU A 376 -16.15 9.02 5.06
C GLU A 376 -16.53 10.30 4.33
N ARG A 377 -17.60 10.98 4.75
CA ARG A 377 -18.02 12.25 4.17
C ARG A 377 -16.93 13.32 4.30
N THR A 378 -16.20 13.31 5.40
CA THR A 378 -15.14 14.30 5.64
C THR A 378 -13.94 14.11 4.72
N ARG A 379 -13.54 12.85 4.47
CA ARG A 379 -12.45 12.51 3.53
C ARG A 379 -12.85 12.73 2.06
N LEU A 380 -14.11 12.50 1.72
CA LEU A 380 -14.60 12.57 0.33
C LEU A 380 -14.95 14.00 -0.14
N LYS A 381 -15.13 14.98 0.76
CA LYS A 381 -15.50 16.38 0.43
C LYS A 381 -14.60 17.04 -0.62
N GLY A 382 -13.35 16.59 -0.77
CA GLY A 382 -12.39 17.13 -1.73
C GLY A 382 -12.20 16.35 -3.02
N ILE A 383 -12.83 15.19 -3.15
CA ILE A 383 -12.46 14.24 -4.21
C ILE A 383 -12.75 14.81 -5.60
N PHE A 384 -13.87 15.53 -5.76
CA PHE A 384 -14.25 16.15 -7.03
C PHE A 384 -13.27 17.24 -7.46
N VAL A 385 -12.77 18.06 -6.53
CA VAL A 385 -11.79 19.11 -6.85
C VAL A 385 -10.49 18.46 -7.34
N LEU A 386 -10.01 17.42 -6.65
CA LEU A 386 -8.79 16.70 -7.04
C LEU A 386 -8.94 15.98 -8.39
N ILE A 387 -10.10 15.36 -8.64
CA ILE A 387 -10.41 14.73 -9.92
C ILE A 387 -10.44 15.76 -11.05
N THR A 388 -11.09 16.91 -10.87
CA THR A 388 -11.15 17.96 -11.89
C THR A 388 -9.76 18.48 -12.24
N ILE A 389 -8.89 18.71 -11.24
CA ILE A 389 -7.50 19.13 -11.47
C ILE A 389 -6.74 18.06 -12.27
N SER A 390 -6.87 16.78 -11.90
CA SER A 390 -6.22 15.67 -12.60
C SER A 390 -6.71 15.53 -14.06
N SER A 391 -8.00 15.73 -14.30
CA SER A 391 -8.61 15.67 -15.63
C SER A 391 -8.14 16.81 -16.52
N LEU A 392 -8.08 18.04 -15.98
CA LEU A 392 -7.55 19.20 -16.71
C LEU A 392 -6.07 19.02 -17.06
N GLY A 393 -5.27 18.46 -16.16
CA GLY A 393 -3.86 18.13 -16.44
C GLY A 393 -3.71 17.09 -17.57
N THR A 394 -4.57 16.08 -17.58
CA THR A 394 -4.59 15.06 -18.64
C THR A 394 -4.96 15.64 -20.00
N LEU A 395 -5.95 16.55 -20.04
CA LEU A 395 -6.32 17.29 -21.25
C LEU A 395 -5.17 18.18 -21.75
N GLY A 396 -4.49 18.88 -20.83
CA GLY A 396 -3.32 19.68 -21.15
C GLY A 396 -2.19 18.87 -21.79
N TYR A 397 -1.91 17.67 -21.25
CA TYR A 397 -0.95 16.73 -21.85
C TYR A 397 -1.36 16.30 -23.26
N GLY A 398 -2.64 15.95 -23.47
CA GLY A 398 -3.16 15.56 -24.78
C GLY A 398 -3.03 16.68 -25.82
N LEU A 399 -3.33 17.92 -25.44
CA LEU A 399 -3.17 19.10 -26.29
C LEU A 399 -1.70 19.36 -26.66
N ALA A 400 -0.78 19.22 -25.71
CA ALA A 400 0.65 19.41 -25.95
C ALA A 400 1.23 18.39 -26.95
N LEU A 401 0.75 17.14 -26.93
CA LEU A 401 1.13 16.13 -27.91
C LEU A 401 0.58 16.45 -29.31
N MET A 402 -0.67 16.90 -29.41
CA MET A 402 -1.29 17.22 -30.70
C MET A 402 -0.62 18.40 -31.42
N THR A 403 -0.19 19.41 -30.67
CA THR A 403 0.42 20.61 -31.25
C THR A 403 1.89 20.45 -31.61
N LYS A 404 2.54 19.31 -31.29
CA LYS A 404 4.01 19.16 -31.32
C LYS A 404 4.75 20.32 -30.66
N ALA A 405 4.12 21.07 -29.76
CA ALA A 405 4.57 22.41 -29.34
C ALA A 405 5.95 22.41 -28.67
N VAL A 406 6.41 21.26 -28.16
CA VAL A 406 7.74 21.13 -27.56
C VAL A 406 8.86 21.12 -28.63
N TRP A 407 8.57 20.71 -29.88
CA TRP A 407 9.58 20.65 -30.94
C TRP A 407 9.88 22.04 -31.53
N GLU A 408 8.88 22.92 -31.63
CA GLU A 408 9.08 24.29 -32.14
C GLU A 408 9.84 25.19 -31.14
N PHE A 409 9.78 24.88 -29.84
CA PHE A 409 10.48 25.67 -28.82
C PHE A 409 11.97 25.28 -28.65
N PHE A 410 12.38 24.10 -29.12
CA PHE A 410 13.73 23.56 -28.97
C PHE A 410 14.46 23.28 -30.29
N SER A 411 13.83 23.53 -31.45
CA SER A 411 14.56 23.61 -32.72
C SER A 411 15.31 24.95 -32.77
N PRO A 412 16.64 24.95 -32.97
CA PRO A 412 17.36 26.17 -33.35
C PRO A 412 16.89 26.70 -34.71
#